data_AF-A0A401NLI0-F1
#
_entry.id   AF-A0A401NLI0-F1
#
_cell.length_a   1.000
_cell.length_b   1.000
_cell.length_c   1.000
_cell.angle_alpha   90.00
_cell.angle_beta   90.00
_cell.angle_gamma   90.00
#
_symmetry.space_group_name_H-M   'P 1'
#
loop_
_entity.id
_entity.type
_entity.pdbx_description
1 polymer ?
#
loop_
_entity_poly.entity_id
_entity_poly.type
_entity_poly.pdbx_seq_one_letter_code
_entity_poly.pdbx_strand_id
1 'polypeptide(L)'
;GKKAIPVLWDFLERYPSAEVARVADWKEVAELLRPLGLYQLRAKAIAKFSDEFLTKQWRYPIELHGIGKYGNDSYRIFCVKEWKEVQPQDHKLNKYWAWLWENQETLGLS
;
A
#
# COMPACT_ATOMS: atom_id res chain seq x y z
N GLY A 1 3.33 6.71 11.25
CA GLY A 1 4.07 7.39 10.19
C GLY A 1 3.96 8.88 10.36
N LYS A 2 4.62 9.46 11.36
CA LYS A 2 4.56 10.92 11.58
C LYS A 2 5.14 11.71 10.40
N LYS A 3 6.16 11.16 9.73
CA LYS A 3 6.79 11.79 8.56
C LYS A 3 6.17 11.37 7.22
N ALA A 4 5.77 10.10 7.09
CA ALA A 4 5.30 9.55 5.81
C ALA A 4 3.86 9.94 5.45
N ILE A 5 2.97 10.13 6.44
CA ILE A 5 1.55 10.43 6.17
C ILE A 5 1.37 11.81 5.51
N PRO A 6 2.02 12.90 5.98
CA PRO A 6 1.91 14.19 5.30
C PRO A 6 2.33 14.13 3.82
N VAL A 7 3.50 13.54 3.55
CA VAL A 7 4.03 13.39 2.19
C VAL A 7 3.15 12.47 1.32
N LEU A 8 2.48 11.49 1.92
CA LEU A 8 1.50 10.65 1.21
C LEU A 8 0.33 11.50 0.68
N TRP A 9 -0.18 12.44 1.48
CA TRP A 9 -1.25 13.32 1.03
C TRP A 9 -0.82 14.23 -0.11
N ASP A 10 0.35 14.86 0.00
CA ASP A 10 0.93 15.67 -1.09
C ASP A 10 1.13 14.83 -2.36
N PHE A 11 1.52 13.56 -2.22
CA PHE A 11 1.67 12.64 -3.34
C PHE A 11 0.32 12.33 -3.99
N LEU A 12 -0.71 11.99 -3.21
CA LEU A 12 -2.05 11.66 -3.73
C LEU A 12 -2.76 12.87 -4.34
N GLU A 13 -2.46 14.08 -3.89
CA GLU A 13 -2.97 15.31 -4.52
C GLU A 13 -2.37 15.52 -5.92
N ARG A 14 -1.06 15.28 -6.08
CA ARG A 14 -0.35 15.43 -7.37
C ARG A 14 -0.58 14.26 -8.33
N TYR A 15 -0.70 13.05 -7.80
CA TYR A 15 -0.84 11.79 -8.54
C TYR A 15 -2.10 11.04 -8.05
N PRO A 16 -3.30 11.53 -8.42
CA PRO A 16 -4.57 11.07 -7.84
C PRO A 16 -5.00 9.66 -8.26
N SER A 17 -4.34 9.06 -9.25
CA SER A 17 -4.66 7.72 -9.73
C SER A 17 -3.43 6.99 -10.28
N ALA A 18 -3.57 5.68 -10.49
CA ALA A 18 -2.52 4.86 -11.08
C ALA A 18 -2.22 5.27 -12.54
N GLU A 19 -3.22 5.76 -13.28
CA GLU A 19 -3.06 6.28 -14.64
C GLU A 19 -2.13 7.50 -14.69
N VAL A 20 -2.23 8.38 -13.68
CA VAL A 20 -1.34 9.55 -13.57
C VAL A 20 0.03 9.12 -13.06
N ALA A 21 0.07 8.27 -12.04
CA ALA A 21 1.33 7.84 -11.41
C ALA A 21 2.23 7.01 -12.34
N ARG A 22 1.67 6.18 -13.23
CA ARG A 22 2.46 5.33 -14.14
C ARG A 22 3.24 6.12 -15.20
N VAL A 23 2.76 7.31 -15.59
CA VAL A 23 3.41 8.18 -16.58
C VAL A 23 4.23 9.32 -15.96
N ALA A 24 4.29 9.39 -14.62
CA ALA A 24 5.03 10.41 -13.90
C ALA A 24 6.55 10.29 -14.14
N ASP A 25 7.25 11.43 -14.22
CA ASP A 25 8.71 11.42 -14.14
C ASP A 25 9.11 11.01 -12.71
N TRP A 26 9.74 9.84 -12.59
CA TRP A 26 10.19 9.32 -11.31
C TRP A 26 11.14 10.29 -10.59
N LYS A 27 11.83 11.21 -11.29
CA LYS A 27 12.66 12.23 -10.64
C LYS A 27 11.83 13.22 -9.83
N GLU A 28 10.67 13.65 -10.33
CA GLU A 28 9.77 14.56 -9.61
C GLU A 28 9.16 13.87 -8.39
N VAL A 29 8.76 12.60 -8.53
CA VAL A 29 8.31 11.77 -7.42
C VAL A 29 9.44 11.59 -6.39
N ALA A 30 10.67 11.38 -6.84
CA ALA A 30 11.83 11.20 -5.96
C ALA A 30 12.13 12.47 -5.14
N GLU A 31 11.97 13.66 -5.72
CA GLU A 31 12.11 14.93 -5.00
C GLU A 31 11.07 15.08 -3.90
N LEU A 32 9.81 14.72 -4.15
CA LEU A 32 8.76 14.73 -3.14
C LEU A 32 9.07 13.75 -1.99
N LEU A 33 9.61 12.57 -2.31
CA LEU A 33 9.93 11.52 -1.33
C LEU A 33 11.26 11.74 -0.60
N ARG A 34 12.07 12.72 -1.01
CA ARG A 34 13.43 12.98 -0.48
C ARG A 34 13.51 13.00 1.06
N PRO A 35 12.59 13.65 1.80
CA PRO A 35 12.64 13.69 3.28
C PRO A 35 12.45 12.33 3.96
N LEU A 36 11.96 11.33 3.23
CA LEU A 36 11.59 10.02 3.76
C LEU A 36 12.69 8.96 3.56
N GLY A 37 13.80 9.26 2.86
CA GLY A 37 14.87 8.30 2.53
C GLY A 37 14.52 7.36 1.36
N LEU A 38 15.46 6.55 0.84
CA LEU A 38 15.20 5.58 -0.25
C LEU A 38 14.38 6.13 -1.43
N TYR A 39 14.48 7.42 -1.69
CA TYR A 39 13.49 8.18 -2.45
C TYR A 39 13.51 7.83 -3.93
N GLN A 40 14.69 7.63 -4.52
CA GLN A 40 14.82 7.17 -5.91
C GLN A 40 14.27 5.75 -6.09
N LEU A 41 14.59 4.85 -5.16
CA LEU A 41 14.12 3.46 -5.20
C LEU A 41 12.59 3.42 -5.15
N ARG A 42 11.99 4.15 -4.21
CA ARG A 42 10.54 4.22 -4.05
C ARG A 42 9.85 4.92 -5.22
N ALA A 43 10.40 6.00 -5.74
CA ALA A 43 9.82 6.69 -6.88
C ALA A 43 9.72 5.79 -8.12
N LYS A 44 10.80 5.07 -8.43
CA LYS A 44 10.81 4.08 -9.53
C LYS A 44 9.83 2.93 -9.25
N ALA A 45 9.81 2.44 -8.01
CA ALA A 45 8.90 1.37 -7.62
C ALA A 45 7.42 1.79 -7.73
N ILE A 46 7.07 3.03 -7.36
CA ILE A 46 5.71 3.57 -7.47
C ILE A 46 5.28 3.64 -8.93
N ALA A 47 6.08 4.24 -9.81
CA ALA A 47 5.74 4.34 -11.23
C ALA A 47 5.52 2.95 -11.85
N LYS A 48 6.42 2.00 -11.57
CA LYS A 48 6.31 0.62 -12.05
C LYS A 48 5.13 -0.14 -11.43
N PHE A 49 4.90 0.02 -10.13
CA PHE A 49 3.75 -0.56 -9.43
C PHE A 49 2.44 -0.09 -10.06
N SER A 50 2.29 1.22 -10.27
CA SER A 50 1.09 1.80 -10.88
C SER A 50 0.86 1.33 -12.32
N ASP A 51 1.93 1.13 -13.08
CA ASP A 51 1.87 0.54 -14.42
C ASP A 51 1.40 -0.92 -14.39
N GLU A 52 2.03 -1.76 -13.57
CA GLU A 52 1.65 -3.17 -13.43
C GLU A 52 0.23 -3.33 -12.85
N PHE A 53 -0.17 -2.46 -11.93
CA PHE A 53 -1.50 -2.47 -11.32
C PHE A 53 -2.62 -2.37 -12.36
N LEU A 54 -2.41 -1.58 -13.43
CA LEU A 54 -3.40 -1.36 -14.48
C LEU A 54 -3.27 -2.32 -15.67
N THR A 55 -2.08 -2.87 -15.91
CA THR A 55 -1.78 -3.59 -17.17
C THR A 55 -1.56 -5.09 -16.98
N LYS A 56 -1.11 -5.52 -15.80
CA LYS A 56 -0.92 -6.94 -15.49
C LYS A 56 -2.25 -7.56 -15.09
N GLN A 57 -2.48 -8.82 -15.44
CA GLN A 57 -3.51 -9.60 -14.79
C GLN A 57 -2.95 -10.12 -13.46
N TRP A 58 -3.55 -9.72 -12.36
CA TRP A 58 -3.15 -10.11 -11.01
C TRP A 58 -4.39 -10.41 -10.18
N ARG A 59 -4.25 -11.33 -9.22
CA ARG A 59 -5.30 -11.64 -8.24
C ARG A 59 -5.00 -11.02 -6.88
N TYR A 60 -3.73 -11.06 -6.47
CA TYR A 60 -3.26 -10.46 -5.23
C TYR A 60 -2.10 -9.48 -5.50
N PRO A 61 -2.04 -8.34 -4.79
CA PRO A 61 -1.08 -7.31 -5.14
C PRO A 61 0.37 -7.72 -4.85
N ILE A 62 0.65 -8.81 -4.10
CA ILE A 62 2.01 -9.37 -3.99
C ILE A 62 2.63 -9.75 -5.34
N GLU A 63 1.80 -9.96 -6.36
CA GLU A 63 2.24 -10.21 -7.73
C GLU A 63 2.77 -8.95 -8.42
N LEU A 64 2.55 -7.77 -7.84
CA LEU A 64 2.93 -6.47 -8.39
C LEU A 64 4.27 -6.01 -7.81
N HIS A 65 5.07 -5.37 -8.66
CA HIS A 65 6.36 -4.84 -8.27
C HIS A 65 6.25 -3.90 -7.07
N GLY A 66 7.13 -4.08 -6.09
CA GLY A 66 7.19 -3.23 -4.89
C GLY A 66 6.23 -3.63 -3.75
N ILE A 67 5.34 -4.60 -3.97
CA ILE A 67 4.45 -5.12 -2.93
C ILE A 67 4.97 -6.45 -2.38
N GLY A 68 5.31 -6.46 -1.09
CA GLY A 68 5.65 -7.68 -0.35
C GLY A 68 4.51 -8.15 0.56
N LYS A 69 4.81 -9.11 1.44
CA LYS A 69 3.85 -9.68 2.40
C LYS A 69 3.06 -8.61 3.18
N TYR A 70 3.72 -7.58 3.70
CA TYR A 70 3.05 -6.50 4.44
C TYR A 70 1.95 -5.81 3.62
N GLY A 71 2.25 -5.41 2.37
CA GLY A 71 1.27 -4.75 1.50
C GLY A 71 0.14 -5.70 1.10
N ASN A 72 0.48 -6.96 0.85
CA ASN A 72 -0.50 -7.99 0.50
C ASN A 72 -1.46 -8.34 1.65
N ASP A 73 -0.93 -8.54 2.86
CA ASP A 73 -1.74 -8.78 4.05
C ASP A 73 -2.66 -7.57 4.32
N SER A 74 -2.15 -6.35 4.13
CA SER A 74 -2.96 -5.13 4.23
C SER A 74 -4.12 -5.15 3.23
N TYR A 75 -3.86 -5.46 1.96
CA TYR A 75 -4.91 -5.57 0.94
C TYR A 75 -5.95 -6.64 1.30
N ARG A 76 -5.50 -7.84 1.70
CA ARG A 76 -6.38 -8.95 2.05
C ARG A 76 -7.29 -8.61 3.24
N ILE A 77 -6.75 -7.92 4.25
CA ILE A 77 -7.51 -7.47 5.42
C ILE A 77 -8.50 -6.36 5.07
N PHE A 78 -8.03 -5.29 4.41
CA PHE A 78 -8.78 -4.04 4.29
C PHE A 78 -9.63 -3.92 3.01
N CYS A 79 -9.22 -4.57 1.91
CA CYS A 79 -9.85 -4.38 0.61
C CYS A 79 -10.79 -5.53 0.20
N VAL A 80 -10.52 -6.77 0.64
CA VAL A 80 -11.27 -7.97 0.17
C VAL A 80 -11.85 -8.85 1.28
N LYS A 81 -11.82 -8.41 2.53
CA LYS A 81 -12.40 -9.11 3.71
C LYS A 81 -11.83 -10.51 4.00
N GLU A 82 -10.66 -10.85 3.45
CA GLU A 82 -9.97 -12.12 3.73
C GLU A 82 -9.18 -12.08 5.07
N TRP A 83 -9.56 -11.21 6.00
CA TRP A 83 -8.78 -10.93 7.21
C TRP A 83 -8.61 -12.15 8.14
N LYS A 84 -9.54 -13.12 8.09
CA LYS A 84 -9.47 -14.40 8.81
C LYS A 84 -8.44 -15.38 8.21
N GLU A 85 -8.10 -15.21 6.94
CA GLU A 85 -7.15 -16.06 6.19
C GLU A 85 -5.73 -15.47 6.14
N VAL A 86 -5.51 -14.38 6.89
CA VAL A 86 -4.25 -13.66 6.94
C VAL A 86 -3.61 -13.88 8.31
N GLN A 87 -2.30 -14.09 8.32
CA GLN A 87 -1.47 -14.01 9.52
C GLN A 87 -0.40 -12.93 9.29
N PRO A 88 -0.61 -11.70 9.79
CA PRO A 88 0.32 -10.61 9.57
C PRO A 88 1.61 -10.80 10.38
N GLN A 89 2.67 -10.13 9.94
CA GLN A 89 3.96 -10.08 10.66
C GLN A 89 4.33 -8.65 11.08
N ASP A 90 3.67 -7.65 10.51
CA ASP A 90 3.89 -6.25 10.87
C ASP A 90 3.27 -5.93 12.23
N HIS A 91 4.01 -5.19 13.06
CA HIS A 91 3.62 -4.87 14.42
C HIS A 91 2.28 -4.12 14.51
N LYS A 92 2.00 -3.20 13.58
CA LYS A 92 0.74 -2.43 13.60
C LYS A 92 -0.40 -3.22 13.01
N LEU A 93 -0.14 -3.95 11.92
CA LEU A 93 -1.15 -4.80 11.30
C LEU A 93 -1.59 -5.90 12.27
N ASN A 94 -0.67 -6.47 13.05
CA ASN A 94 -0.97 -7.41 14.12
C ASN A 94 -1.88 -6.82 15.20
N LYS A 95 -1.66 -5.58 15.62
CA LYS A 95 -2.54 -4.91 16.59
C LYS A 95 -3.97 -4.79 16.08
N TYR A 96 -4.14 -4.35 14.84
CA TYR A 96 -5.47 -4.23 14.23
C TYR A 96 -6.13 -5.60 14.00
N TRP A 97 -5.35 -6.57 13.53
CA TRP A 97 -5.82 -7.94 13.30
C TRP A 97 -6.26 -8.64 14.59
N ALA A 98 -5.51 -8.50 15.68
CA ALA A 98 -5.89 -9.04 16.99
C ALA A 98 -7.19 -8.37 17.51
N TRP A 99 -7.28 -7.04 17.39
CA TRP A 99 -8.49 -6.30 17.74
C TRP A 99 -9.71 -6.76 16.93
N LEU A 100 -9.54 -7.03 15.62
CA LEU A 100 -10.63 -7.58 14.79
C LEU A 100 -11.13 -8.91 15.35
N TRP A 101 -10.23 -9.84 15.71
CA TRP A 101 -10.62 -11.12 16.29
C TRP A 101 -11.40 -10.97 17.59
N GLU A 102 -10.98 -10.04 18.47
CA GLU A 102 -11.65 -9.76 19.73
C GLU A 102 -13.03 -9.13 19.57
N ASN A 103 -13.28 -8.40 18.48
CA ASN A 103 -14.48 -7.57 18.32
C ASN A 103 -15.41 -8.03 17.19
N GLN A 104 -15.05 -9.05 16.42
CA GLN A 104 -15.81 -9.44 15.22
C GLN A 104 -17.28 -9.74 15.51
N GLU A 105 -17.57 -10.41 16.63
CA GLU A 105 -18.94 -10.81 16.99
C GLU A 105 -19.78 -9.58 17.35
N THR A 106 -19.23 -8.70 18.19
CA THR A 106 -19.86 -7.45 18.61
C THR A 106 -20.10 -6.50 17.43
N LEU A 107 -19.19 -6.50 16.45
CA LEU A 107 -19.29 -5.67 15.25
C LEU A 107 -20.10 -6.31 14.12
N GLY A 108 -20.60 -7.54 14.30
CA GLY A 108 -21.34 -8.28 13.26
C GLY A 108 -20.49 -8.58 12.02
N LEU A 109 -19.18 -8.73 12.19
CA LEU A 109 -18.24 -9.03 11.11
C LEU A 109 -18.13 -10.55 10.94
N SER A 110 -18.72 -11.07 9.86
CA SER A 110 -18.59 -12.46 9.42
C SER A 110 -17.38 -12.65 8.52
#